data_AF-A0A662VTV3-F1
#
_entry.id   AF-A0A662VTV3-F1
#
_cell.length_a   1.000
_cell.length_b   1.000
_cell.length_c   1.000
_cell.angle_alpha   90.00
_cell.angle_beta   90.00
_cell.angle_gamma   90.00
#
_symmetry.space_group_name_H-M   'P 1'
#
loop_
_entity.id
_entity.type
_entity.pdbx_description
1 polymer ?
#
loop_
_entity_poly.entity_id
_entity_poly.type
_entity_poly.pdbx_seq_one_letter_code
_entity_poly.pdbx_strand_id
1 'polypeptide(L)'
;MEPIVKHPLKMNSDVQRIFRRLLSLISSKIRFEEGKKLILRFYPVCDLVELERRREYFKRMFEVADTVDEIGEIEKPEFKLKRVSDRVLMVESKEDYDKAVQLGICDVNLEGDYDIVLGSKIQIREISAEEIVPEIYVTELYEKRESLEEVSRIMQLLGKESVVPTILKEVCQIEELLDRLKVVHYFEDFVYRKLEEIREEIEKRIEKERIVFEGKEILEILENYDKKHAFHAKMSEIEEMIAEEIDKAEKEISKKFGVIVEIFSGQAIPQINLQELERARKEVEKNAKLDFYLKSREILRKISPLLPNLENEFHLIFEIEVAKSLKSFFKEFCFPEFKEGVISFMEGRNLFIENPQPVGYIIGNGNLGDFRSAERVVVLTGANSGGKT
;
A
#
# COMPACT_ATOMS: atom_id res chain seq x y z
N MET A 1 -19.11 13.59 -4.41
CA MET A 1 -20.52 14.02 -4.21
C MET A 1 -21.51 12.97 -4.74
N GLU A 2 -22.52 12.53 -3.97
CA GLU A 2 -23.62 11.67 -4.47
C GLU A 2 -24.81 12.52 -5.01
N PRO A 3 -25.50 12.07 -6.09
CA PRO A 3 -26.66 12.78 -6.61
C PRO A 3 -27.84 12.71 -5.63
N ILE A 4 -28.50 13.86 -5.37
CA ILE A 4 -29.68 13.93 -4.49
C ILE A 4 -30.89 13.24 -5.14
N VAL A 5 -30.97 13.30 -6.47
CA VAL A 5 -32.12 12.80 -7.24
C VAL A 5 -31.68 11.63 -8.10
N LYS A 6 -32.35 10.47 -7.96
CA LYS A 6 -32.06 9.21 -8.68
C LYS A 6 -32.75 9.09 -10.04
N HIS A 7 -33.38 10.15 -10.54
CA HIS A 7 -34.12 10.13 -11.80
C HIS A 7 -33.29 10.72 -12.94
N PRO A 8 -32.54 9.89 -13.69
CA PRO A 8 -31.83 10.35 -14.88
C PRO A 8 -32.80 10.91 -15.91
N LEU A 9 -32.35 11.92 -16.64
CA LEU A 9 -33.06 12.44 -17.82
C LEU A 9 -33.30 11.27 -18.79
N LYS A 10 -34.56 11.08 -19.22
CA LYS A 10 -34.87 10.15 -20.32
C LYS A 10 -34.29 10.74 -21.60
N MET A 11 -33.21 10.13 -22.08
CA MET A 11 -32.49 10.53 -23.29
C MET A 11 -32.86 9.63 -24.46
N ASN A 12 -33.14 10.22 -25.63
CA ASN A 12 -33.22 9.47 -26.88
C ASN A 12 -31.82 9.00 -27.34
N SER A 13 -31.76 8.20 -28.40
CA SER A 13 -30.51 7.62 -28.91
C SER A 13 -29.47 8.68 -29.30
N ASP A 14 -29.90 9.81 -29.87
CA ASP A 14 -29.00 10.88 -30.30
C ASP A 14 -28.38 11.62 -29.12
N VAL A 15 -29.19 11.98 -28.12
CA VAL A 15 -28.70 12.64 -26.89
C VAL A 15 -27.75 11.70 -26.14
N GLN A 16 -28.05 10.41 -26.06
CA GLN A 16 -27.14 9.43 -25.45
C GLN A 16 -25.81 9.33 -26.20
N ARG A 17 -25.81 9.41 -27.54
CA ARG A 17 -24.60 9.38 -28.36
C ARG A 17 -23.75 10.63 -28.12
N ILE A 18 -24.37 11.81 -28.08
CA ILE A 18 -23.70 13.08 -27.77
C ILE A 18 -23.07 13.03 -26.38
N PHE A 19 -23.84 12.61 -25.37
CA PHE A 19 -23.37 12.51 -23.99
C PHE A 19 -22.19 11.54 -23.85
N ARG A 20 -22.26 10.35 -24.47
CA ARG A 20 -21.15 9.39 -24.48
C ARG A 20 -19.89 9.96 -25.14
N ARG A 21 -20.05 10.70 -26.25
CA ARG A 21 -18.93 11.35 -26.93
C ARG A 21 -18.29 12.45 -26.07
N LEU A 22 -19.09 13.26 -25.37
CA LEU A 22 -18.60 14.25 -24.42
C LEU A 22 -17.85 13.62 -23.25
N LEU A 23 -18.42 12.58 -22.64
CA LEU A 23 -17.75 11.84 -21.56
C LEU A 23 -16.43 11.26 -22.04
N SER A 24 -16.37 10.66 -23.23
CA SER A 24 -15.13 10.12 -23.79
C SER A 24 -14.06 11.20 -23.98
N LEU A 25 -14.44 12.39 -24.45
CA LEU A 25 -13.51 13.51 -24.62
C LEU A 25 -12.99 14.02 -23.27
N ILE A 26 -13.88 14.21 -22.30
CA ILE A 26 -13.52 14.67 -20.95
C ILE A 26 -12.64 13.64 -20.24
N SER A 27 -13.05 12.37 -20.22
CA SER A 27 -12.31 11.29 -19.57
C SER A 27 -10.93 11.06 -20.19
N SER A 28 -10.73 11.41 -21.47
CA SER A 28 -9.41 11.36 -22.11
C SER A 28 -8.41 12.39 -21.57
N LYS A 29 -8.91 13.45 -20.90
CA LYS A 29 -8.10 14.51 -20.29
C LYS A 29 -7.82 14.29 -18.80
N ILE A 30 -8.56 13.38 -18.17
CA ILE A 30 -8.44 13.05 -16.75
C ILE A 30 -7.34 12.00 -16.57
N ARG A 31 -6.39 12.27 -15.68
CA ARG A 31 -5.22 11.41 -15.47
C ARG A 31 -5.55 10.17 -14.65
N PHE A 32 -6.27 10.33 -13.54
CA PHE A 32 -6.53 9.25 -12.60
C PHE A 32 -7.81 8.47 -12.92
N GLU A 33 -7.79 7.16 -12.71
CA GLU A 33 -8.98 6.31 -12.90
C GLU A 33 -10.11 6.66 -11.92
N GLU A 34 -9.78 7.08 -10.70
CA GLU A 34 -10.72 7.58 -9.70
C GLU A 34 -11.45 8.83 -10.19
N GLY A 35 -10.72 9.76 -10.82
CA GLY A 35 -11.29 10.94 -11.45
C GLY A 35 -12.25 10.56 -12.60
N LYS A 36 -11.89 9.56 -13.41
CA LYS A 36 -12.76 9.04 -14.47
C LYS A 36 -14.03 8.40 -13.90
N LYS A 37 -13.94 7.66 -12.79
CA LYS A 37 -15.11 7.13 -12.08
C LYS A 37 -15.98 8.24 -11.51
N LEU A 38 -15.38 9.33 -11.04
CA LEU A 38 -16.09 10.50 -10.52
C LEU A 38 -16.92 11.18 -11.61
N ILE A 39 -16.35 11.44 -12.79
CA ILE A 39 -17.08 12.14 -13.86
C ILE A 39 -18.29 11.34 -14.37
N LEU A 40 -18.20 10.00 -14.36
CA LEU A 40 -19.31 9.11 -14.73
C LEU A 40 -20.53 9.27 -13.81
N ARG A 41 -20.37 9.77 -12.59
CA ARG A 41 -21.49 10.05 -11.67
C ARG A 41 -22.30 11.28 -12.07
N PHE A 42 -21.77 12.16 -12.93
CA PHE A 42 -22.44 13.36 -13.40
C PHE A 42 -23.32 13.10 -14.63
N TYR A 43 -24.28 12.18 -14.52
CA TYR A 43 -25.26 11.92 -15.58
C TYR A 43 -26.29 13.06 -15.70
N PRO A 44 -26.89 13.31 -16.88
CA PRO A 44 -27.85 14.40 -17.06
C PRO A 44 -29.12 14.21 -16.22
N VAL A 45 -29.57 15.30 -15.60
CA VAL A 45 -30.76 15.36 -14.72
C VAL A 45 -31.70 16.47 -15.16
N CYS A 46 -32.99 16.35 -14.84
CA CYS A 46 -34.01 17.37 -15.12
C CYS A 46 -34.27 18.31 -13.95
N ASP A 47 -33.78 17.97 -12.76
CA ASP A 47 -34.09 18.69 -11.53
C ASP A 47 -33.28 19.98 -11.45
N LEU A 48 -33.98 21.12 -11.38
CA LEU A 48 -33.36 22.45 -11.38
C LEU A 48 -32.45 22.65 -10.16
N VAL A 49 -32.86 22.16 -9.00
CA VAL A 49 -32.10 22.28 -7.75
C VAL A 49 -30.78 21.51 -7.85
N GLU A 50 -30.80 20.29 -8.37
CA GLU A 50 -29.59 19.50 -8.61
C GLU A 50 -28.67 20.14 -9.67
N LEU A 51 -29.23 20.73 -10.72
CA LEU A 51 -28.46 21.45 -11.75
C LEU A 51 -27.74 22.68 -11.17
N GLU A 52 -28.44 23.49 -10.38
CA GLU A 52 -27.85 24.64 -9.69
C GLU A 52 -26.77 24.20 -8.69
N ARG A 53 -27.04 23.17 -7.89
CA ARG A 53 -26.07 22.57 -6.95
C ARG A 53 -24.78 22.15 -7.65
N ARG A 54 -24.89 21.47 -8.80
CA ARG A 54 -23.72 21.03 -9.60
C ARG A 54 -22.97 22.21 -10.19
N ARG A 55 -23.67 23.24 -10.68
CA ARG A 55 -23.07 24.47 -11.20
C ARG A 55 -22.25 25.18 -10.12
N GLU A 56 -22.82 25.38 -8.93
CA GLU A 56 -22.13 26.01 -7.80
C GLU A 56 -20.95 25.17 -7.30
N TYR A 57 -21.12 23.85 -7.24
CA TYR A 57 -20.04 22.93 -6.90
C TYR A 57 -18.84 23.10 -7.83
N PHE A 58 -19.03 23.02 -9.16
CA PHE A 58 -17.91 23.18 -10.10
C PHE A 58 -17.32 24.58 -10.10
N LYS A 59 -18.12 25.64 -9.89
CA LYS A 59 -17.57 27.00 -9.69
C LYS A 59 -16.58 27.04 -8.54
N ARG A 60 -16.97 26.55 -7.36
CA ARG A 60 -16.07 26.48 -6.19
C ARG A 60 -14.86 25.59 -6.45
N MET A 61 -15.07 24.42 -7.06
CA MET A 61 -13.96 23.52 -7.36
C MET A 61 -12.98 24.10 -8.38
N PHE A 62 -13.43 24.92 -9.32
CA PHE A 62 -12.56 25.63 -10.27
C PHE A 62 -11.72 26.71 -9.59
N GLU A 63 -12.20 27.32 -8.51
CA GLU A 63 -11.43 28.24 -7.67
C GLU A 63 -10.40 27.49 -6.83
N VAL A 64 -10.81 26.37 -6.20
CA VAL A 64 -9.89 25.49 -5.46
C VAL A 64 -8.80 24.95 -6.39
N ALA A 65 -9.14 24.57 -7.61
CA ALA A 65 -8.20 24.10 -8.62
C ALA A 65 -7.10 25.10 -8.98
N ASP A 66 -7.35 26.42 -8.85
CA ASP A 66 -6.33 27.45 -9.10
C ASP A 66 -5.29 27.56 -8.00
N THR A 67 -5.60 27.07 -6.80
CA THR A 67 -4.65 27.10 -5.67
C THR A 67 -3.58 26.01 -5.76
N VAL A 68 -3.77 25.03 -6.65
CA VAL A 68 -2.88 23.88 -6.80
C VAL A 68 -2.32 23.88 -8.22
N ASP A 69 -1.04 24.24 -8.37
CA ASP A 69 -0.38 24.36 -9.68
C ASP A 69 -0.22 23.01 -10.40
N GLU A 70 0.28 22.00 -9.68
CA GLU A 70 0.54 20.65 -10.21
C GLU A 70 0.19 19.60 -9.16
N ILE A 71 -0.27 18.44 -9.65
CA ILE A 71 -0.57 17.25 -8.85
C ILE A 71 0.42 16.17 -9.32
N GLY A 72 1.38 15.81 -8.47
CA GLY A 72 2.35 14.75 -8.69
C GLY A 72 1.71 13.38 -8.79
N GLU A 73 2.48 12.32 -9.04
CA GLU A 73 1.96 10.95 -9.09
C GLU A 73 1.41 10.55 -7.72
N ILE A 74 0.15 10.10 -7.70
CA ILE A 74 -0.57 9.73 -6.49
C ILE A 74 -1.24 8.39 -6.74
N GLU A 75 -0.86 7.41 -5.96
CA GLU A 75 -1.51 6.11 -5.90
C GLU A 75 -2.22 5.97 -4.57
N LYS A 76 -3.53 5.74 -4.65
CA LYS A 76 -4.35 5.50 -3.46
C LYS A 76 -3.99 4.13 -2.83
N PRO A 77 -3.80 4.04 -1.50
CA PRO A 77 -3.64 2.75 -0.81
C PRO A 77 -4.79 1.78 -1.08
N GLU A 78 -4.46 0.54 -1.46
CA GLU A 78 -5.42 -0.54 -1.70
C GLU A 78 -5.07 -1.74 -0.81
N PHE A 79 -5.81 -1.93 0.27
CA PHE A 79 -5.57 -3.01 1.23
C PHE A 79 -6.03 -4.37 0.66
N LYS A 80 -5.20 -4.98 -0.17
CA LYS A 80 -5.46 -6.28 -0.79
C LYS A 80 -5.21 -7.40 0.20
N LEU A 81 -6.27 -7.85 0.86
CA LEU A 81 -6.23 -8.99 1.76
C LEU A 81 -5.83 -10.26 0.99
N LYS A 82 -4.80 -10.93 1.49
CA LYS A 82 -4.35 -12.24 1.02
C LYS A 82 -4.50 -13.25 2.14
N ARG A 83 -4.80 -14.50 1.79
CA ARG A 83 -4.79 -15.58 2.77
C ARG A 83 -3.36 -15.80 3.27
N VAL A 84 -3.19 -15.86 4.57
CA VAL A 84 -1.94 -16.14 5.27
C VAL A 84 -2.00 -17.51 5.93
N SER A 85 -0.92 -18.27 5.84
CA SER A 85 -0.83 -19.65 6.36
C SER A 85 0.03 -19.77 7.62
N ASP A 86 0.65 -18.68 8.06
CA ASP A 86 1.54 -18.60 9.22
C ASP A 86 0.78 -18.50 10.55
N ARG A 87 -0.55 -18.33 10.52
CA ARG A 87 -1.36 -18.07 11.70
C ARG A 87 -2.70 -18.77 11.72
N VAL A 88 -3.20 -18.97 12.94
CA VAL A 88 -4.53 -19.51 13.21
C VAL A 88 -5.29 -18.60 14.16
N LEU A 89 -6.59 -18.46 13.91
CA LEU A 89 -7.51 -17.75 14.78
C LEU A 89 -8.33 -18.76 15.61
N MET A 90 -8.20 -18.68 16.93
CA MET A 90 -8.96 -19.49 17.88
C MET A 90 -10.19 -18.70 18.37
N VAL A 91 -11.37 -19.25 18.17
CA VAL A 91 -12.67 -18.65 18.54
C VAL A 91 -13.56 -19.67 19.25
N GLU A 92 -14.30 -19.18 20.25
CA GLU A 92 -15.14 -20.03 21.10
C GLU A 92 -16.59 -20.08 20.62
N SER A 93 -17.10 -18.98 20.05
CA SER A 93 -18.50 -18.89 19.62
C SER A 93 -18.67 -19.29 18.15
N LYS A 94 -19.82 -19.91 17.84
CA LYS A 94 -20.16 -20.29 16.46
C LYS A 94 -20.32 -19.07 15.55
N GLU A 95 -20.85 -17.97 16.07
CA GLU A 95 -21.01 -16.73 15.31
C GLU A 95 -19.66 -16.14 14.90
N ASP A 96 -18.70 -16.16 15.82
CA ASP A 96 -17.33 -15.70 15.59
C ASP A 96 -16.58 -16.61 14.61
N TYR A 97 -16.81 -17.92 14.68
CA TYR A 97 -16.31 -18.87 13.69
C TYR A 97 -16.83 -18.56 12.28
N ASP A 98 -18.14 -18.35 12.12
CA ASP A 98 -18.74 -18.04 10.83
C ASP A 98 -18.19 -16.72 10.26
N LYS A 99 -18.02 -15.69 11.10
CA LYS A 99 -17.38 -14.40 10.72
C LYS A 99 -15.93 -14.61 10.27
N ALA A 100 -15.14 -15.34 11.04
CA ALA A 100 -13.73 -15.58 10.75
C ALA A 100 -13.54 -16.36 9.43
N VAL A 101 -14.37 -17.39 9.20
CA VAL A 101 -14.35 -18.16 7.95
C VAL A 101 -14.75 -17.29 6.75
N GLN A 102 -15.74 -16.41 6.91
CA GLN A 102 -16.15 -15.47 5.86
C GLN A 102 -15.04 -14.47 5.48
N LEU A 103 -14.22 -14.03 6.44
CA LEU A 103 -13.07 -13.17 6.14
C LEU A 103 -12.04 -13.89 5.24
N GLY A 104 -11.88 -15.21 5.39
CA GLY A 104 -11.03 -16.02 4.52
C GLY A 104 -9.52 -15.75 4.64
N ILE A 105 -9.10 -15.03 5.69
CA ILE A 105 -7.73 -14.52 5.85
C ILE A 105 -6.76 -15.58 6.38
N CYS A 106 -7.18 -16.42 7.32
CA CYS A 106 -6.32 -17.43 7.92
C CYS A 106 -7.10 -18.71 8.25
N ASP A 107 -6.41 -19.68 8.83
CA ASP A 107 -7.03 -20.87 9.40
C ASP A 107 -7.79 -20.53 10.69
N VAL A 108 -8.87 -21.26 10.98
CA VAL A 108 -9.76 -21.00 12.14
C VAL A 108 -9.98 -22.30 12.90
N ASN A 109 -9.71 -22.32 14.21
CA ASN A 109 -9.86 -23.49 15.08
C ASN A 109 -9.17 -24.77 14.56
N LEU A 110 -8.08 -24.64 13.82
CA LEU A 110 -7.26 -25.77 13.37
C LEU A 110 -6.10 -25.99 14.32
N GLU A 111 -5.90 -27.24 14.74
CA GLU A 111 -4.72 -27.63 15.49
C GLU A 111 -3.53 -27.79 14.55
N GLY A 112 -2.41 -27.17 14.89
CA GLY A 112 -1.19 -27.18 14.09
C GLY A 112 -0.08 -26.37 14.72
N ASP A 113 1.11 -26.46 14.13
CA ASP A 113 2.26 -25.63 14.50
C ASP A 113 2.23 -24.33 13.70
N TYR A 114 1.53 -23.34 14.25
CA TYR A 114 1.41 -22.00 13.67
C TYR A 114 2.39 -21.04 14.35
N ASP A 115 2.97 -20.11 13.57
CA ASP A 115 3.86 -19.08 14.07
C ASP A 115 3.12 -18.13 15.01
N ILE A 116 1.89 -17.76 14.64
CA ILE A 116 1.05 -16.80 15.36
C ILE A 116 -0.30 -17.46 15.71
N VAL A 117 -0.68 -17.42 16.99
CA VAL A 117 -1.95 -17.97 17.48
C VAL A 117 -2.80 -16.85 18.09
N LEU A 118 -3.85 -16.47 17.38
CA LEU A 118 -4.77 -15.39 17.76
C LEU A 118 -5.93 -15.92 18.60
N GLY A 119 -6.48 -15.08 19.48
CA GLY A 119 -7.56 -15.42 20.40
C GLY A 119 -7.06 -16.02 21.71
N SER A 120 -6.29 -17.11 21.64
CA SER A 120 -5.79 -17.81 22.83
C SER A 120 -4.49 -17.24 23.39
N LYS A 121 -3.41 -17.19 22.60
CA LYS A 121 -2.12 -16.62 23.03
C LYS A 121 -2.08 -15.11 22.89
N ILE A 122 -2.63 -14.60 21.78
CA ILE A 122 -2.71 -13.18 21.49
C ILE A 122 -4.18 -12.77 21.51
N GLN A 123 -4.61 -12.10 22.57
CA GLN A 123 -5.96 -11.58 22.67
C GLN A 123 -6.24 -10.62 21.51
N ILE A 124 -7.37 -10.81 20.82
CA ILE A 124 -7.88 -9.89 19.79
C ILE A 124 -9.11 -9.14 20.32
N ARG A 125 -9.33 -7.91 19.88
CA ARG A 125 -10.49 -7.11 20.34
C ARG A 125 -11.77 -7.46 19.59
N GLU A 126 -11.62 -7.73 18.30
CA GLU A 126 -12.69 -8.01 17.37
C GLU A 126 -12.16 -8.88 16.23
N ILE A 127 -13.07 -9.57 15.55
CA ILE A 127 -12.75 -10.38 14.38
C ILE A 127 -12.83 -9.46 13.16
N SER A 128 -11.69 -8.83 12.86
CA SER A 128 -11.53 -7.93 11.71
C SER A 128 -10.19 -8.17 11.03
N ALA A 129 -10.12 -7.82 9.75
CA ALA A 129 -8.87 -7.91 8.98
C ALA A 129 -7.75 -7.05 9.60
N GLU A 130 -8.11 -5.93 10.21
CA GLU A 130 -7.19 -5.02 10.90
C GLU A 130 -6.52 -5.68 12.11
N GLU A 131 -7.23 -6.54 12.85
CA GLU A 131 -6.64 -7.26 13.99
C GLU A 131 -5.93 -8.56 13.55
N ILE A 132 -6.35 -9.19 12.45
CA ILE A 132 -5.79 -10.48 12.00
C ILE A 132 -4.52 -10.30 11.15
N VAL A 133 -4.48 -9.31 10.26
CA VAL A 133 -3.35 -9.02 9.34
C VAL A 133 -3.03 -7.52 9.29
N PRO A 134 -2.72 -6.89 10.44
CA PRO A 134 -2.41 -5.46 10.50
C PRO A 134 -1.23 -5.06 9.61
N GLU A 135 -0.27 -5.95 9.42
CA GLU A 135 0.93 -5.70 8.62
C GLU A 135 0.64 -5.42 7.16
N ILE A 136 -0.45 -5.96 6.58
CA ILE A 136 -0.84 -5.64 5.20
C ILE A 136 -1.17 -4.15 5.09
N TYR A 137 -1.89 -3.60 6.07
CA TYR A 137 -2.28 -2.19 6.07
C TYR A 137 -1.08 -1.26 6.26
N VAL A 138 -0.22 -1.58 7.23
CA VAL A 138 0.94 -0.74 7.53
C VAL A 138 1.96 -0.79 6.39
N THR A 139 2.19 -1.96 5.80
CA THR A 139 3.10 -2.10 4.65
C THR A 139 2.59 -1.34 3.43
N GLU A 140 1.30 -1.48 3.10
CA GLU A 140 0.68 -0.75 1.98
C GLU A 140 0.83 0.77 2.13
N LEU A 141 0.64 1.29 3.34
CA LEU A 141 0.83 2.72 3.63
C LEU A 141 2.30 3.14 3.56
N TYR A 142 3.22 2.26 4.01
CA TYR A 142 4.66 2.53 3.99
C TYR A 142 5.21 2.56 2.56
N GLU A 143 4.78 1.62 1.72
CA GLU A 143 5.14 1.56 0.31
C GLU A 143 4.65 2.80 -0.45
N LYS A 144 3.48 3.34 -0.08
CA LYS A 144 2.87 4.52 -0.70
C LYS A 144 3.21 5.85 0.00
N ARG A 145 4.29 5.91 0.79
CA ARG A 145 4.68 7.12 1.52
C ARG A 145 4.84 8.35 0.63
N GLU A 146 5.37 8.21 -0.58
CA GLU A 146 5.54 9.33 -1.52
C GLU A 146 4.19 9.91 -1.97
N SER A 147 3.20 9.04 -2.23
CA SER A 147 1.83 9.47 -2.53
C SER A 147 1.16 10.16 -1.34
N LEU A 148 1.44 9.70 -0.11
CA LEU A 148 0.95 10.34 1.10
C LEU A 148 1.59 11.73 1.28
N GLU A 149 2.91 11.85 1.11
CA GLU A 149 3.62 13.14 1.18
C GLU A 149 3.04 14.15 0.18
N GLU A 150 2.73 13.70 -1.03
CA GLU A 150 2.07 14.53 -2.05
C GLU A 150 0.65 14.97 -1.62
N VAL A 151 -0.12 14.07 -1.02
CA VAL A 151 -1.44 14.40 -0.43
C VAL A 151 -1.30 15.49 0.64
N SER A 152 -0.34 15.33 1.56
CA SER A 152 -0.05 16.30 2.61
C SER A 152 0.34 17.67 2.03
N ARG A 153 1.20 17.69 1.00
CA ARG A 153 1.61 18.91 0.30
C ARG A 153 0.41 19.64 -0.29
N ILE A 154 -0.47 18.93 -0.99
CA ILE A 154 -1.67 19.52 -1.58
C ILE A 154 -2.60 20.07 -0.49
N MET A 155 -2.83 19.33 0.60
CA MET A 155 -3.66 19.79 1.71
C MET A 155 -3.12 21.08 2.36
N GLN A 156 -1.80 21.21 2.48
CA GLN A 156 -1.16 22.44 2.96
C GLN A 156 -1.39 23.63 2.03
N LEU A 157 -1.29 23.43 0.70
CA LEU A 157 -1.60 24.48 -0.28
C LEU A 157 -3.05 24.97 -0.17
N LEU A 158 -3.97 24.06 0.19
CA LEU A 158 -5.38 24.37 0.44
C LEU A 158 -5.63 25.03 1.80
N GLY A 159 -4.60 25.19 2.66
CA GLY A 159 -4.73 25.68 4.02
C GLY A 159 -5.55 24.75 4.92
N LYS A 160 -5.59 23.45 4.63
CA LYS A 160 -6.34 22.44 5.38
C LYS A 160 -5.40 21.58 6.23
N GLU A 161 -5.86 21.22 7.42
CA GLU A 161 -5.18 20.21 8.25
C GLU A 161 -5.27 18.84 7.55
N SER A 162 -4.15 18.11 7.54
CA SER A 162 -4.05 16.76 6.98
C SER A 162 -3.74 15.75 8.08
N VAL A 163 -4.34 14.56 7.99
CA VAL A 163 -4.01 13.43 8.87
C VAL A 163 -2.73 12.71 8.47
N VAL A 164 -2.22 12.95 7.25
CA VAL A 164 -1.06 12.25 6.70
C VAL A 164 0.19 12.35 7.58
N PRO A 165 0.60 13.51 8.12
CA PRO A 165 1.83 13.59 8.92
C PRO A 165 1.82 12.65 10.12
N THR A 166 0.65 12.49 10.75
CA THR A 166 0.46 11.55 11.87
C THR A 166 0.57 10.12 11.41
N ILE A 167 -0.03 9.78 10.26
CA ILE A 167 0.04 8.42 9.68
C ILE A 167 1.48 8.07 9.32
N LEU A 168 2.18 8.94 8.59
CA LEU A 168 3.58 8.72 8.19
C LEU A 168 4.49 8.54 9.42
N LYS A 169 4.31 9.36 10.46
CA LYS A 169 5.09 9.24 11.70
C LYS A 169 4.95 7.87 12.36
N GLU A 170 3.75 7.30 12.39
CA GLU A 170 3.54 5.97 12.99
C GLU A 170 4.01 4.85 12.06
N VAL A 171 3.71 4.95 10.76
CA VAL A 171 4.06 3.93 9.76
C VAL A 171 5.58 3.83 9.55
N CYS A 172 6.33 4.93 9.57
CA CYS A 172 7.80 4.86 9.44
C CYS A 172 8.51 4.10 10.58
N GLN A 173 7.84 3.83 11.71
CA GLN A 173 8.41 3.02 12.79
C GLN A 173 8.63 1.54 12.41
N ILE A 174 8.04 1.05 11.31
CA ILE A 174 8.26 -0.34 10.87
C ILE A 174 9.52 -0.55 10.05
N GLU A 175 10.23 0.50 9.65
CA GLU A 175 11.39 0.41 8.75
C GLU A 175 12.45 -0.57 9.28
N GLU A 176 12.81 -0.47 10.56
CA GLU A 176 13.76 -1.38 11.20
C GLU A 176 13.28 -2.85 11.20
N LEU A 177 11.98 -3.08 11.33
CA LEU A 177 11.41 -4.43 11.33
C LEU A 177 11.36 -5.04 9.93
N LEU A 178 11.08 -4.23 8.91
CA LEU A 178 11.17 -4.64 7.52
C LEU A 178 12.60 -5.06 7.16
N ASP A 179 13.60 -4.35 7.67
CA ASP A 179 14.99 -4.74 7.49
C ASP A 179 15.33 -6.02 8.26
N ARG A 180 14.81 -6.23 9.48
CA ARG A 180 14.97 -7.50 10.20
C ARG A 180 14.36 -8.69 9.47
N LEU A 181 13.21 -8.52 8.82
CA LEU A 181 12.61 -9.57 7.97
C LEU A 181 13.53 -9.95 6.80
N LYS A 182 14.25 -8.98 6.22
CA LYS A 182 15.29 -9.27 5.23
C LYS A 182 16.50 -9.99 5.85
N VAL A 183 16.85 -9.68 7.10
CA VAL A 183 17.97 -10.30 7.84
C VAL A 183 17.80 -11.81 8.03
N VAL A 184 16.56 -12.32 8.07
CA VAL A 184 16.28 -13.78 8.07
C VAL A 184 16.97 -14.47 6.90
N HIS A 185 17.01 -13.85 5.71
CA HIS A 185 17.69 -14.41 4.54
C HIS A 185 19.21 -14.51 4.70
N TYR A 186 19.81 -13.67 5.54
CA TYR A 186 21.25 -13.66 5.80
C TYR A 186 21.66 -14.48 7.03
N PHE A 187 20.70 -15.15 7.69
CA PHE A 187 20.99 -15.96 8.88
C PHE A 187 21.96 -17.10 8.56
N GLU A 188 21.65 -17.88 7.52
CA GLU A 188 22.49 -19.01 7.10
C GLU A 188 23.89 -18.53 6.69
N ASP A 189 23.97 -17.50 5.84
CA ASP A 189 25.25 -16.91 5.41
C ASP A 189 26.09 -16.45 6.61
N PHE A 190 25.46 -15.88 7.63
CA PHE A 190 26.14 -15.47 8.86
C PHE A 190 26.70 -16.67 9.63
N VAL A 191 25.93 -17.75 9.75
CA VAL A 191 26.37 -18.98 10.41
C VAL A 191 27.53 -19.63 9.64
N TYR A 192 27.44 -19.73 8.31
CA TYR A 192 28.52 -20.29 7.49
C TYR A 192 29.79 -19.44 7.59
N ARG A 193 29.69 -18.11 7.58
CA ARG A 193 30.85 -17.25 7.80
C ARG A 193 31.46 -17.47 9.19
N LYS A 194 30.64 -17.65 10.22
CA LYS A 194 31.12 -17.95 11.57
C LYS A 194 31.84 -19.30 11.65
N LEU A 195 31.39 -20.31 10.90
CA LEU A 195 32.10 -21.58 10.80
C LEU A 195 33.52 -21.39 10.24
N GLU A 196 33.67 -20.59 9.18
CA GLU A 196 34.98 -20.30 8.60
C GLU A 196 35.87 -19.50 9.55
N GLU A 197 35.31 -18.52 10.26
CA GLU A 197 36.05 -17.77 11.30
C GLU A 197 36.56 -18.71 12.41
N ILE A 198 35.72 -19.65 12.88
CA ILE A 198 36.12 -20.68 13.86
C ILE A 198 37.26 -21.54 13.30
N ARG A 199 37.14 -22.02 12.05
CA ARG A 199 38.15 -22.87 11.41
C ARG A 199 39.49 -22.16 11.26
N GLU A 200 39.48 -20.92 10.78
CA GLU A 200 40.69 -20.12 10.66
C GLU A 200 41.37 -19.88 12.01
N GLU A 201 40.60 -19.63 13.06
CA GLU A 201 41.15 -19.36 14.39
C GLU A 201 41.73 -20.64 15.01
N ILE A 202 41.07 -21.79 14.82
CA ILE A 202 41.60 -23.11 15.20
C ILE A 202 42.90 -23.39 14.44
N GLU A 203 42.94 -23.19 13.12
CA GLU A 203 44.13 -23.43 12.30
C GLU A 203 45.30 -22.54 12.73
N LYS A 204 45.07 -21.23 12.89
CA LYS A 204 46.09 -20.27 13.38
C LYS A 204 46.63 -20.66 14.76
N ARG A 205 45.81 -21.23 15.64
CA ARG A 205 46.24 -21.64 16.99
C ARG A 205 46.97 -22.97 16.99
N ILE A 206 46.52 -23.96 16.23
CA ILE A 206 47.24 -25.24 16.04
C ILE A 206 48.64 -24.99 15.46
N GLU A 207 48.76 -24.07 14.50
CA GLU A 207 50.06 -23.65 13.95
C GLU A 207 50.95 -22.97 15.00
N LYS A 208 50.40 -22.04 15.80
CA LYS A 208 51.13 -21.34 16.87
C LYS A 208 51.64 -22.28 17.95
N GLU A 209 50.84 -23.28 18.32
CA GLU A 209 51.22 -24.27 19.34
C GLU A 209 52.15 -25.37 18.80
N ARG A 210 52.50 -25.33 17.50
CA ARG A 210 53.36 -26.32 16.82
C ARG A 210 52.91 -27.75 17.11
N ILE A 211 51.61 -28.00 17.07
CA ILE A 211 51.07 -29.34 17.21
C ILE A 211 51.20 -30.04 15.85
N VAL A 212 52.45 -30.26 15.43
CA VAL A 212 52.79 -31.05 14.25
C VAL A 212 53.37 -32.34 14.77
N PHE A 213 52.52 -33.34 14.97
CA PHE A 213 52.98 -34.67 15.36
C PHE A 213 53.72 -35.29 14.18
N GLU A 214 55.03 -35.51 14.31
CA GLU A 214 55.75 -36.34 13.35
C GLU A 214 55.28 -37.80 13.48
N GLY A 215 55.18 -38.54 12.38
CA GLY A 215 54.67 -39.93 12.40
C GLY A 215 55.44 -40.89 13.34
N LYS A 216 56.66 -40.52 13.76
CA LYS A 216 57.42 -41.22 14.79
C LYS A 216 56.93 -40.95 16.22
N GLU A 217 56.48 -39.75 16.52
CA GLU A 217 55.98 -39.38 17.85
C GLU A 217 54.64 -40.07 18.15
N ILE A 218 53.78 -40.24 17.14
CA ILE A 218 52.51 -40.98 17.29
C ILE A 218 52.75 -42.45 17.65
N LEU A 219 53.78 -43.08 17.05
CA LEU A 219 54.17 -44.46 17.36
C LEU A 219 54.76 -44.58 18.77
N GLU A 220 55.59 -43.62 19.20
CA GLU A 220 56.14 -43.60 20.56
C GLU A 220 55.08 -43.35 21.65
N ILE A 221 54.01 -42.61 21.34
CA ILE A 221 52.87 -42.37 22.25
C ILE A 221 52.02 -43.64 22.43
N LEU A 222 51.94 -44.49 21.40
CA LEU A 222 51.21 -45.77 21.47
C LEU A 222 51.96 -46.82 22.31
N GLU A 223 53.29 -46.77 22.36
CA GLU A 223 54.13 -47.74 23.09
C GLU A 223 54.33 -47.40 24.58
N ASN A 224 54.24 -46.12 25.00
CA ASN A 224 54.51 -45.69 26.38
C ASN A 224 53.26 -45.16 27.12
N TYR A 225 52.91 -45.78 28.24
CA TYR A 225 51.73 -45.43 29.06
C TYR A 225 51.76 -43.98 29.61
N ASP A 226 52.93 -43.48 30.01
CA ASP A 226 53.08 -42.10 30.54
C ASP A 226 52.96 -41.03 29.43
N LYS A 227 53.37 -41.34 28.19
CA LYS A 227 53.24 -40.43 27.05
C LYS A 227 51.80 -40.33 26.53
N LYS A 228 50.99 -41.37 26.76
CA LYS A 228 49.53 -41.37 26.50
C LYS A 228 48.80 -40.30 27.31
N HIS A 229 49.16 -40.13 28.58
CA HIS A 229 48.56 -39.10 29.44
C HIS A 229 48.87 -37.68 28.96
N ALA A 230 50.11 -37.41 28.54
CA ALA A 230 50.51 -36.11 27.99
C ALA A 230 49.81 -35.80 26.66
N PHE A 231 49.57 -36.82 25.83
CA PHE A 231 48.80 -36.69 24.59
C PHE A 231 47.33 -36.39 24.87
N HIS A 232 46.69 -37.10 25.80
CA HIS A 232 45.31 -36.82 26.20
C HIS A 232 45.14 -35.44 26.82
N ALA A 233 46.10 -34.97 27.63
CA ALA A 233 46.07 -33.62 28.20
C ALA A 233 46.10 -32.53 27.11
N LYS A 234 47.00 -32.66 26.13
CA LYS A 234 47.06 -31.73 24.98
C LYS A 234 45.81 -31.80 24.10
N MET A 235 45.26 -32.99 23.89
CA MET A 235 44.03 -33.13 23.11
C MET A 235 42.83 -32.49 23.83
N SER A 236 42.74 -32.62 25.16
CA SER A 236 41.71 -31.94 25.95
C SER A 236 41.88 -30.41 25.93
N GLU A 237 43.11 -29.89 25.94
CA GLU A 237 43.35 -28.43 25.78
C GLU A 237 42.85 -27.91 24.42
N ILE A 238 43.04 -28.70 23.34
CA ILE A 238 42.49 -28.36 22.01
C ILE A 238 40.96 -28.44 22.02
N GLU A 239 40.36 -29.47 22.62
CA GLU A 239 38.91 -29.62 22.72
C GLU A 239 38.26 -28.47 23.50
N GLU A 240 38.88 -28.05 24.61
CA GLU A 240 38.41 -26.91 25.41
C GLU A 240 38.50 -25.59 24.61
N MET A 241 39.61 -25.38 23.88
CA MET A 241 39.77 -24.23 22.99
C MET A 241 38.71 -24.17 21.88
N ILE A 242 38.42 -25.32 21.24
CA ILE A 242 37.39 -25.42 20.21
C ILE A 242 36.02 -25.07 20.82
N ALA A 243 35.72 -25.59 21.99
CA ALA A 243 34.48 -25.30 22.71
C ALA A 243 34.34 -23.80 23.03
N GLU A 244 35.41 -23.11 23.43
CA GLU A 244 35.38 -21.67 23.69
C GLU A 244 35.09 -20.84 22.43
N GLU A 245 35.68 -21.17 21.28
CA GLU A 245 35.43 -20.44 20.03
C GLU A 245 34.02 -20.72 19.48
N ILE A 246 33.52 -21.95 19.64
CA ILE A 246 32.12 -22.29 19.35
C ILE A 246 31.18 -21.46 20.23
N ASP A 247 31.37 -21.44 21.54
CA ASP A 247 30.52 -20.71 22.48
C ASP A 247 30.52 -19.20 22.19
N LYS A 248 31.66 -18.61 21.81
CA LYS A 248 31.73 -17.21 21.36
C LYS A 248 30.89 -16.98 20.11
N ALA A 249 31.03 -17.82 19.10
CA ALA A 249 30.26 -17.70 17.86
C ALA A 249 28.75 -17.87 18.09
N GLU A 250 28.35 -18.85 18.90
CA GLU A 250 26.95 -19.09 19.25
C GLU A 250 26.37 -17.94 20.08
N LYS A 251 27.13 -17.34 21.00
CA LYS A 251 26.73 -16.12 21.72
C LYS A 251 26.54 -14.93 20.78
N GLU A 252 27.40 -14.77 19.78
CA GLU A 252 27.25 -13.70 18.79
C GLU A 252 26.02 -13.89 17.90
N ILE A 253 25.79 -15.13 17.42
CA ILE A 253 24.58 -15.48 16.67
C ILE A 253 23.36 -15.21 17.55
N SER A 254 23.38 -15.67 18.80
CA SER A 254 22.27 -15.51 19.74
C SER A 254 21.96 -14.05 20.02
N LYS A 255 22.98 -13.23 20.24
CA LYS A 255 22.82 -11.78 20.47
C LYS A 255 22.27 -11.06 19.24
N LYS A 256 22.68 -11.47 18.04
CA LYS A 256 22.32 -10.80 16.79
C LYS A 256 20.91 -11.16 16.32
N PHE A 257 20.52 -12.43 16.46
CA PHE A 257 19.25 -12.95 15.94
C PHE A 257 18.21 -13.25 17.02
N GLY A 258 18.57 -13.12 18.31
CA GLY A 258 17.64 -13.28 19.43
C GLY A 258 17.20 -14.72 19.68
N VAL A 259 17.99 -15.70 19.27
CA VAL A 259 17.70 -17.14 19.40
C VAL A 259 18.81 -17.83 20.18
N ILE A 260 18.50 -18.86 20.95
CA ILE A 260 19.53 -19.68 21.60
C ILE A 260 19.90 -20.78 20.62
N VAL A 261 21.19 -20.92 20.31
CA VAL A 261 21.67 -21.81 19.25
C VAL A 261 22.76 -22.75 19.74
N GLU A 262 22.66 -24.01 19.33
CA GLU A 262 23.71 -25.04 19.44
C GLU A 262 23.93 -25.62 18.03
N ILE A 263 24.47 -24.79 17.13
CA ILE A 263 24.55 -25.10 15.70
C ILE A 263 25.85 -25.82 15.36
N PHE A 264 26.93 -25.60 16.12
CA PHE A 264 28.23 -26.19 15.79
C PHE A 264 28.50 -27.47 16.58
N SER A 265 29.09 -28.47 15.93
CA SER A 265 29.54 -29.68 16.62
C SER A 265 30.81 -29.42 17.44
N GLY A 266 30.83 -29.85 18.70
CA GLY A 266 32.02 -29.82 19.56
C GLY A 266 33.08 -30.87 19.22
N GLN A 267 33.21 -31.24 17.95
CA GLN A 267 34.23 -32.20 17.48
C GLN A 267 35.53 -31.46 17.12
N ALA A 268 36.63 -32.20 17.01
CA ALA A 268 37.94 -31.67 16.62
C ALA A 268 37.93 -30.86 15.30
N ILE A 269 36.95 -31.12 14.42
CA ILE A 269 36.63 -30.26 13.27
C ILE A 269 35.16 -29.86 13.40
N PRO A 270 34.88 -28.60 13.75
CA PRO A 270 33.51 -28.10 13.86
C PRO A 270 32.76 -28.23 12.53
N GLN A 271 31.52 -28.70 12.62
CA GLN A 271 30.58 -28.79 11.52
C GLN A 271 29.24 -28.19 11.94
N ILE A 272 28.47 -27.72 10.96
CA ILE A 272 27.11 -27.24 11.19
C ILE A 272 26.18 -28.44 11.33
N ASN A 273 25.45 -28.48 12.44
CA ASN A 273 24.29 -29.34 12.60
C ASN A 273 23.12 -28.75 11.81
N LEU A 274 22.86 -29.31 10.63
CA LEU A 274 21.80 -28.83 9.73
C LEU A 274 20.40 -28.86 10.36
N GLN A 275 20.14 -29.78 11.30
CA GLN A 275 18.83 -29.83 11.97
C GLN A 275 18.66 -28.66 12.94
N GLU A 276 19.69 -28.33 13.71
CA GLU A 276 19.65 -27.18 14.63
C GLU A 276 19.71 -25.86 13.88
N LEU A 277 20.44 -25.78 12.76
CA LEU A 277 20.42 -24.63 11.87
C LEU A 277 19.00 -24.35 11.36
N GLU A 278 18.31 -25.37 10.85
CA GLU A 278 16.95 -25.24 10.32
C GLU A 278 15.94 -24.87 11.42
N ARG A 279 16.08 -25.43 12.63
CA ARG A 279 15.27 -25.06 13.80
C ARG A 279 15.50 -23.60 14.19
N ALA A 280 16.74 -23.19 14.32
CA ALA A 280 17.11 -21.82 14.66
C ALA A 280 16.60 -20.84 13.59
N ARG A 281 16.73 -21.19 12.31
CA ARG A 281 16.20 -20.39 11.20
C ARG A 281 14.69 -20.17 11.33
N LYS A 282 13.92 -21.25 11.58
CA LYS A 282 12.48 -21.17 11.79
C LYS A 282 12.11 -20.31 13.00
N GLU A 283 12.88 -20.41 14.09
CA GLU A 283 12.66 -19.60 15.29
C GLU A 283 12.94 -18.11 15.03
N VAL A 284 14.03 -17.79 14.33
CA VAL A 284 14.34 -16.42 13.91
C VAL A 284 13.23 -15.85 13.03
N GLU A 285 12.77 -16.62 12.04
CA GLU A 285 11.68 -16.22 11.15
C GLU A 285 10.38 -15.98 11.92
N LYS A 286 10.02 -16.90 12.82
CA LYS A 286 8.85 -16.81 13.69
C LYS A 286 8.89 -15.57 14.59
N ASN A 287 10.03 -15.30 15.23
CA ASN A 287 10.20 -14.14 16.10
C ASN A 287 10.09 -12.84 15.29
N ALA A 288 10.72 -12.77 14.12
CA ALA A 288 10.61 -11.59 13.24
C ALA A 288 9.18 -11.34 12.77
N LYS A 289 8.45 -12.39 12.36
CA LYS A 289 7.01 -12.29 12.00
C LYS A 289 6.16 -11.82 13.18
N LEU A 290 6.39 -12.37 14.37
CA LEU A 290 5.63 -12.01 15.57
C LEU A 290 5.87 -10.55 15.96
N ASP A 291 7.12 -10.10 15.98
CA ASP A 291 7.48 -8.70 16.28
C ASP A 291 6.84 -7.75 15.26
N PHE A 292 6.93 -8.10 13.97
CA PHE A 292 6.33 -7.31 12.90
C PHE A 292 4.82 -7.23 13.01
N TYR A 293 4.15 -8.35 13.29
CA TYR A 293 2.71 -8.39 13.53
C TYR A 293 2.32 -7.53 14.74
N LEU A 294 2.99 -7.70 15.88
CA LEU A 294 2.66 -6.97 17.11
C LEU A 294 2.86 -5.46 16.96
N LYS A 295 3.96 -5.05 16.32
CA LYS A 295 4.23 -3.62 16.06
C LYS A 295 3.27 -3.04 15.04
N SER A 296 2.99 -3.77 13.96
CA SER A 296 2.01 -3.35 12.95
C SER A 296 0.63 -3.18 13.57
N ARG A 297 0.24 -4.07 14.48
CA ARG A 297 -1.01 -3.96 15.23
C ARG A 297 -1.07 -2.73 16.12
N GLU A 298 0.03 -2.41 16.82
CA GLU A 298 0.14 -1.20 17.63
C GLU A 298 -0.05 0.06 16.77
N ILE A 299 0.63 0.12 15.63
CA ILE A 299 0.55 1.23 14.67
C ILE A 299 -0.84 1.33 14.08
N LEU A 300 -1.40 0.22 13.58
CA LEU A 300 -2.70 0.20 12.94
C LEU A 300 -3.79 0.71 13.88
N ARG A 301 -3.74 0.37 15.17
CA ARG A 301 -4.67 0.89 16.17
C ARG A 301 -4.63 2.40 16.34
N LYS A 302 -3.47 3.03 16.14
CA LYS A 302 -3.33 4.49 16.21
C LYS A 302 -3.83 5.18 14.94
N ILE A 303 -3.63 4.55 13.77
CA ILE A 303 -3.96 5.15 12.47
C ILE A 303 -5.34 4.75 11.94
N SER A 304 -5.94 3.64 12.37
CA SER A 304 -7.25 3.15 11.92
C SER A 304 -8.34 4.23 12.04
N PRO A 305 -8.43 5.00 13.15
CA PRO A 305 -9.37 6.12 13.25
C PRO A 305 -9.15 7.25 12.23
N LEU A 306 -7.94 7.34 11.65
CA LEU A 306 -7.55 8.36 10.68
C LEU A 306 -7.78 7.92 9.23
N LEU A 307 -7.92 6.62 8.96
CA LEU A 307 -8.11 6.08 7.60
C LEU A 307 -9.33 6.66 6.87
N PRO A 308 -10.50 6.88 7.51
CA PRO A 308 -11.62 7.53 6.85
C PRO A 308 -11.33 8.98 6.43
N ASN A 309 -10.52 9.70 7.22
CA ASN A 309 -10.11 11.06 6.87
C ASN A 309 -9.09 11.05 5.73
N LEU A 310 -8.15 10.10 5.74
CA LEU A 310 -7.21 9.90 4.64
C LEU A 310 -7.96 9.62 3.32
N GLU A 311 -8.98 8.75 3.36
CA GLU A 311 -9.86 8.47 2.22
C GLU A 311 -10.50 9.76 1.65
N ASN A 312 -10.98 10.65 2.53
CA ASN A 312 -11.56 11.92 2.14
C ASN A 312 -10.53 12.87 1.51
N GLU A 313 -9.29 12.88 2.00
CA GLU A 313 -8.19 13.67 1.42
C GLU A 313 -7.85 13.21 0.00
N PHE A 314 -7.71 11.89 -0.22
CA PHE A 314 -7.54 11.34 -1.56
C PHE A 314 -8.73 11.70 -2.47
N HIS A 315 -9.95 11.56 -1.96
CA HIS A 315 -11.15 11.90 -2.73
C HIS A 315 -11.15 13.38 -3.16
N LEU A 316 -10.78 14.29 -2.25
CA LEU A 316 -10.66 15.71 -2.56
C LEU A 316 -9.63 15.98 -3.65
N ILE A 317 -8.46 15.32 -3.60
CA ILE A 317 -7.42 15.48 -4.62
C ILE A 317 -7.92 15.03 -5.99
N PHE A 318 -8.63 13.90 -6.06
CA PHE A 318 -9.25 13.47 -7.31
C PHE A 318 -10.34 14.44 -7.79
N GLU A 319 -11.12 15.03 -6.89
CA GLU A 319 -12.07 16.10 -7.26
C GLU A 319 -11.34 17.34 -7.83
N ILE A 320 -10.20 17.72 -7.26
CA ILE A 320 -9.37 18.84 -7.74
C ILE A 320 -8.79 18.53 -9.12
N GLU A 321 -8.25 17.33 -9.34
CA GLU A 321 -7.73 16.92 -10.65
C GLU A 321 -8.82 16.96 -11.72
N VAL A 322 -10.01 16.43 -11.43
CA VAL A 322 -11.15 16.52 -12.34
C VAL A 322 -11.50 17.99 -12.60
N ALA A 323 -11.54 18.84 -11.57
CA ALA A 323 -11.82 20.26 -11.73
C ALA A 323 -10.79 20.97 -12.63
N LYS A 324 -9.50 20.68 -12.47
CA LYS A 324 -8.43 21.21 -13.34
C LYS A 324 -8.59 20.75 -14.78
N SER A 325 -8.83 19.47 -14.99
CA SER A 325 -9.04 18.86 -16.31
C SER A 325 -10.27 19.45 -17.01
N LEU A 326 -11.38 19.61 -16.29
CA LEU A 326 -12.59 20.26 -16.80
C LEU A 326 -12.37 21.74 -17.10
N LYS A 327 -11.71 22.48 -16.22
CA LYS A 327 -11.45 23.91 -16.42
C LYS A 327 -10.57 24.16 -17.65
N SER A 328 -9.55 23.33 -17.84
CA SER A 328 -8.71 23.35 -19.04
C SER A 328 -9.53 23.05 -20.30
N PHE A 329 -10.38 22.02 -20.26
CA PHE A 329 -11.27 21.65 -21.36
C PHE A 329 -12.31 22.74 -21.68
N PHE A 330 -12.83 23.42 -20.66
CA PHE A 330 -13.91 24.41 -20.76
C PHE A 330 -13.43 25.86 -20.75
N LYS A 331 -12.16 26.14 -21.07
CA LYS A 331 -11.57 27.49 -21.02
C LYS A 331 -12.36 28.55 -21.81
N GLU A 332 -12.99 28.17 -22.91
CA GLU A 332 -13.81 29.07 -23.76
C GLU A 332 -15.33 28.98 -23.48
N PHE A 333 -15.73 28.26 -22.43
CA PHE A 333 -17.13 28.02 -22.12
C PHE A 333 -17.58 28.90 -20.96
N CYS A 334 -18.89 29.15 -20.91
CA CYS A 334 -19.55 29.79 -19.78
C CYS A 334 -20.40 28.79 -19.00
N PHE A 335 -20.58 29.04 -17.71
CA PHE A 335 -21.57 28.31 -16.93
C PHE A 335 -22.98 28.72 -17.40
N PRO A 336 -23.89 27.76 -17.66
CA PRO A 336 -25.23 28.09 -18.10
C PRO A 336 -26.07 28.72 -16.97
N GLU A 337 -27.07 29.50 -17.39
CA GLU A 337 -28.20 29.90 -16.56
C GLU A 337 -29.39 29.00 -16.86
N PHE A 338 -30.09 28.57 -15.82
CA PHE A 338 -31.28 27.75 -15.96
C PHE A 338 -32.51 28.64 -15.82
N LYS A 339 -33.33 28.69 -16.88
CA LYS A 339 -34.60 29.44 -16.93
C LYS A 339 -35.67 28.55 -17.56
N GLU A 340 -36.89 28.65 -17.04
CA GLU A 340 -38.00 27.85 -17.54
C GLU A 340 -38.47 28.34 -18.92
N GLY A 341 -38.70 27.40 -19.84
CA GLY A 341 -39.35 27.68 -21.12
C GLY A 341 -38.52 28.51 -22.11
N VAL A 342 -37.20 28.58 -21.93
CA VAL A 342 -36.27 29.25 -22.85
C VAL A 342 -34.98 28.46 -23.04
N ILE A 343 -34.50 28.42 -24.29
CA ILE A 343 -33.13 28.02 -24.64
C ILE A 343 -32.52 29.19 -25.41
N SER A 344 -31.41 29.71 -24.91
CA SER A 344 -30.74 30.84 -25.53
C SER A 344 -29.23 30.74 -25.40
N PHE A 345 -28.50 31.10 -26.46
CA PHE A 345 -27.04 31.17 -26.45
C PHE A 345 -26.54 32.17 -27.51
N MET A 346 -25.41 32.80 -27.23
CA MET A 346 -24.63 33.58 -28.21
C MET A 346 -23.29 32.90 -28.40
N GLU A 347 -22.67 33.09 -29.57
CA GLU A 347 -21.35 32.50 -29.87
C GLU A 347 -21.31 30.97 -29.69
N GLY A 348 -22.45 30.29 -29.87
CA GLY A 348 -22.57 28.85 -29.73
C GLY A 348 -21.81 28.13 -30.83
N ARG A 349 -21.02 27.12 -30.45
CA ARG A 349 -20.17 26.33 -31.35
C ARG A 349 -20.50 24.85 -31.25
N ASN A 350 -20.50 24.15 -32.37
CA ASN A 350 -20.64 22.70 -32.36
C ASN A 350 -19.34 22.05 -31.88
N LEU A 351 -19.40 21.30 -30.78
CA LEU A 351 -18.25 20.69 -30.11
C LEU A 351 -17.54 19.59 -30.91
N PHE A 352 -18.15 19.13 -31.99
CA PHE A 352 -17.70 17.97 -32.75
C PHE A 352 -17.30 18.30 -34.19
N ILE A 353 -17.45 19.55 -34.60
CA ILE A 353 -17.04 20.05 -35.91
C ILE A 353 -15.70 20.77 -35.72
N GLU A 354 -14.78 20.56 -36.66
CA GLU A 354 -13.51 21.27 -36.69
C GLU A 354 -13.74 22.72 -37.13
N ASN A 355 -13.21 23.69 -36.36
CA ASN A 355 -13.33 25.13 -36.63
C ASN A 355 -14.78 25.61 -36.92
N PRO A 356 -15.75 25.37 -36.00
CA PRO A 356 -17.14 25.73 -36.21
C PRO A 356 -17.33 27.25 -36.23
N GLN A 357 -18.17 27.75 -37.13
CA GLN A 357 -18.61 29.14 -37.08
C GLN A 357 -19.58 29.33 -35.91
N PRO A 358 -19.42 30.40 -35.10
CA PRO A 358 -20.32 30.68 -33.99
C PRO A 358 -21.72 31.07 -34.48
N VAL A 359 -22.75 30.61 -33.77
CA VAL A 359 -24.15 30.94 -34.03
C VAL A 359 -24.88 31.36 -32.75
N GLY A 360 -25.90 32.20 -32.89
CA GLY A 360 -26.75 32.64 -31.78
C GLY A 360 -28.21 32.25 -32.01
N TYR A 361 -28.88 31.77 -30.96
CA TYR A 361 -30.29 31.41 -31.01
C TYR A 361 -31.00 31.80 -29.71
N ILE A 362 -32.29 32.13 -29.85
CA ILE A 362 -33.24 32.29 -28.73
C ILE A 362 -34.53 31.58 -29.13
N ILE A 363 -34.92 30.58 -28.34
CA ILE A 363 -36.16 29.83 -28.51
C ILE A 363 -36.92 29.88 -27.19
N GLY A 364 -38.19 30.25 -27.23
CA GLY A 364 -39.04 30.41 -26.06
C GLY A 364 -39.14 31.85 -25.58
N ASN A 365 -39.65 32.04 -24.37
CA ASN A 365 -39.89 33.37 -23.80
C ASN A 365 -38.64 33.86 -23.05
N GLY A 366 -37.79 34.62 -23.73
CA GLY A 366 -36.57 35.11 -23.10
C GLY A 366 -35.85 36.23 -23.83
N ASN A 367 -34.79 36.70 -23.19
CA ASN A 367 -33.96 37.80 -23.62
C ASN A 367 -32.48 37.43 -23.56
N LEU A 368 -31.72 37.87 -24.55
CA LEU A 368 -30.27 37.67 -24.64
C LEU A 368 -29.64 38.95 -25.19
N GLY A 369 -29.08 39.77 -24.31
CA GLY A 369 -28.71 41.15 -24.65
C GLY A 369 -29.94 41.94 -25.09
N ASP A 370 -29.86 42.58 -26.26
CA ASP A 370 -30.96 43.36 -26.86
C ASP A 370 -31.99 42.49 -27.61
N PHE A 371 -31.71 41.20 -27.81
CA PHE A 371 -32.60 40.30 -28.53
C PHE A 371 -33.67 39.74 -27.60
N ARG A 372 -34.93 39.89 -27.98
CA ARG A 372 -36.10 39.31 -27.29
C ARG A 372 -36.85 38.40 -28.24
N SER A 373 -37.22 37.22 -27.75
CA SER A 373 -38.10 36.30 -28.47
C SER A 373 -39.17 35.76 -27.54
N ALA A 374 -40.35 35.50 -28.09
CA ALA A 374 -41.39 34.69 -27.49
C ALA A 374 -41.74 33.48 -28.38
N GLU A 375 -40.98 33.27 -29.45
CA GLU A 375 -41.25 32.26 -30.46
C GLU A 375 -40.72 30.90 -30.01
N ARG A 376 -41.58 29.87 -30.11
CA ARG A 376 -41.23 28.49 -29.74
C ARG A 376 -40.80 27.63 -30.93
N VAL A 377 -40.85 28.19 -32.14
CA VAL A 377 -40.61 27.49 -33.40
C VAL A 377 -39.64 28.32 -34.22
N VAL A 378 -38.59 27.69 -34.73
CA VAL A 378 -37.60 28.31 -35.61
C VAL A 378 -37.64 27.62 -36.98
N VAL A 379 -37.76 28.39 -38.05
CA VAL A 379 -37.74 27.88 -39.43
C VAL A 379 -36.37 28.17 -40.04
N LEU A 380 -35.58 27.12 -40.25
CA LEU A 380 -34.26 27.21 -40.88
C LEU A 380 -34.39 26.98 -42.40
N THR A 381 -34.14 28.03 -43.19
CA THR A 381 -34.09 27.95 -44.66
C THR A 381 -32.68 28.21 -45.18
N GLY A 382 -32.38 27.81 -46.42
CA GLY A 382 -31.07 28.02 -47.06
C GLY A 382 -30.50 26.77 -47.73
N ALA A 383 -29.33 26.90 -48.35
CA ALA A 383 -28.65 25.81 -49.07
C ALA A 383 -28.24 24.66 -48.13
N ASN A 384 -28.18 23.42 -48.64
CA ASN A 384 -27.80 22.23 -47.84
C ASN A 384 -26.37 22.29 -47.31
N SER A 385 -25.48 23.00 -48.00
CA SER A 385 -24.10 23.24 -47.57
C SER A 385 -23.96 24.30 -46.46
N GLY A 386 -25.04 24.99 -46.07
CA GLY A 386 -25.01 26.10 -45.13
C GLY A 386 -24.95 25.74 -43.64
N GLY A 387 -24.68 24.48 -43.28
CA GLY A 387 -24.55 24.06 -41.88
C GLY A 387 -25.87 24.03 -41.10
N LYS A 388 -26.99 23.74 -41.76
CA LYS A 388 -28.31 23.65 -41.11
C LYS A 388 -28.46 22.43 -40.18
N THR A 389 -27.75 21.35 -40.51
CA THR A 389 -27.65 20.10 -39.73
C THR A 389 -26.46 20.20 -38.81
#